data_AF-A0A958H7D0-F1
#
_entry.id   AF-A0A958H7D0-F1
#
_cell.length_a   1.000
_cell.length_b   1.000
_cell.length_c   1.000
_cell.angle_alpha   90.00
_cell.angle_beta   90.00
_cell.angle_gamma   90.00
#
_symmetry.space_group_name_H-M   'P 1'
#
loop_
_entity.id
_entity.type
_entity.pdbx_description
1 polymer ?
#
loop_
_entity_poly.entity_id
_entity_poly.type
_entity_poly.pdbx_seq_one_letter_code
_entity_poly.pdbx_strand_id
1 'polypeptide(L)'
;DTAPASYDDVRAMSEAAKADGTLTQFFAEIREDPYHQEPIQTAFGGYIFGQNDDGTYNACDVGLDSEGAIAYLTWVDQMVKDGLLSGDVDWETAHVLYETGAAACIITGPWALDRFQTAGIPYAFYPFPTQDGNQASPFVGVQGFMINSFSDNKVLAQSFLTDYVATQDVMETFYATGNRPPAFLPARGVMDDDAKAFAEAAATGHPMPAIPAMNAVWSAWGDAIKTVFLQSATPEEAAASAAAQVREAAACQ
;
A
#
# COMPACT_ATOMS: atom_id res chain seq x y z
N ASP A 1 -8.83 6.40 20.73
CA ASP A 1 -7.77 5.49 21.22
C ASP A 1 -7.98 4.01 20.89
N THR A 2 -9.08 3.61 20.25
CA THR A 2 -9.24 2.21 19.81
C THR A 2 -9.03 2.11 18.31
N ALA A 3 -8.05 1.32 17.88
CA ALA A 3 -7.85 0.96 16.48
C ALA A 3 -8.96 0.02 16.00
N PRO A 4 -9.42 0.12 14.74
CA PRO A 4 -10.28 -0.91 14.16
C PRO A 4 -9.52 -2.24 14.06
N ALA A 5 -10.13 -3.34 14.51
CA ALA A 5 -9.54 -4.68 14.40
C ALA A 5 -9.95 -5.37 13.09
N SER A 6 -11.08 -4.96 12.51
CA SER A 6 -11.57 -5.43 11.22
C SER A 6 -12.03 -4.31 10.28
N TYR A 7 -12.25 -4.61 9.00
CA TYR A 7 -12.87 -3.65 8.08
C TYR A 7 -14.36 -3.42 8.35
N ASP A 8 -15.02 -4.34 9.07
CA ASP A 8 -16.33 -4.08 9.69
C ASP A 8 -16.23 -3.00 10.78
N ASP A 9 -15.18 -3.02 11.62
CA ASP A 9 -14.93 -1.96 12.60
C ASP A 9 -14.63 -0.62 11.90
N VAL A 10 -13.85 -0.63 10.82
CA VAL A 10 -13.58 0.58 10.01
C VAL A 10 -14.90 1.20 9.53
N ARG A 11 -15.81 0.38 9.02
CA ARG A 11 -17.15 0.83 8.59
C ARG A 11 -17.95 1.39 9.76
N ALA A 12 -18.06 0.65 10.87
CA ALA A 12 -18.82 1.08 12.04
C ALA A 12 -18.29 2.41 12.63
N MET A 13 -16.96 2.57 12.67
CA MET A 13 -16.32 3.82 13.11
C MET A 13 -16.56 4.96 12.12
N SER A 14 -16.61 4.67 10.82
CA SER A 14 -16.97 5.65 9.78
C SER A 14 -18.43 6.12 9.92
N GLU A 15 -19.36 5.19 10.15
CA GLU A 15 -20.78 5.50 10.38
C GLU A 15 -20.96 6.35 11.65
N ALA A 16 -20.25 6.01 12.73
CA ALA A 16 -20.26 6.79 13.97
C ALA A 16 -19.67 8.20 13.78
N ALA A 17 -18.54 8.33 13.08
CA ALA A 17 -17.92 9.61 12.78
C ALA A 17 -18.84 10.52 11.93
N LYS A 18 -19.51 9.92 10.94
CA LYS A 18 -20.50 10.63 10.11
C LYS A 18 -21.70 11.11 10.91
N ALA A 19 -22.21 10.29 11.83
CA ALA A 19 -23.33 10.65 12.70
C ALA A 19 -22.97 11.77 13.69
N ASP A 20 -21.74 11.77 14.21
CA ASP A 20 -21.22 12.82 15.08
C ASP A 20 -20.92 14.13 14.31
N GLY A 21 -20.58 14.03 13.02
CA GLY A 21 -20.36 15.18 12.14
C GLY A 21 -19.07 15.94 12.43
N THR A 22 -18.19 15.37 13.24
CA THR A 22 -16.89 15.96 13.64
C THR A 22 -15.80 15.73 12.61
N LEU A 23 -15.88 14.63 11.85
CA LEU A 23 -14.96 14.31 10.77
C LEU A 23 -15.66 14.45 9.42
N THR A 24 -14.90 14.82 8.39
CA THR A 24 -15.37 14.75 7.00
C THR A 24 -15.50 13.30 6.55
N GLN A 25 -14.52 12.47 6.93
CA GLN A 25 -14.55 11.02 6.77
C GLN A 25 -13.63 10.40 7.82
N PHE A 26 -13.95 9.21 8.34
CA PHE A 26 -13.08 8.57 9.35
C PHE A 26 -11.72 8.17 8.75
N PHE A 27 -11.75 7.63 7.52
CA PHE A 27 -10.60 7.07 6.84
C PHE A 27 -10.24 7.90 5.59
N ALA A 28 -9.03 8.45 5.56
CA ALA A 28 -8.50 9.23 4.43
C ALA A 28 -7.98 8.31 3.30
N GLU A 29 -8.90 7.60 2.66
CA GLU A 29 -8.55 6.69 1.58
C GLU A 29 -8.36 7.43 0.24
N ILE A 30 -7.27 7.13 -0.45
CA ILE A 30 -6.90 7.76 -1.72
C ILE A 30 -7.54 7.01 -2.88
N ARG A 31 -8.25 7.73 -3.73
CA ARG A 31 -8.78 7.19 -4.99
C ARG A 31 -7.61 6.82 -5.90
N GLU A 32 -7.68 5.64 -6.53
CA GLU A 32 -6.73 5.20 -7.56
C GLU A 32 -5.31 4.98 -7.01
N ASP A 33 -5.19 4.47 -5.76
CA ASP A 33 -3.90 4.16 -5.14
C ASP A 33 -3.77 2.68 -4.75
N PRO A 34 -3.44 1.82 -5.72
CA PRO A 34 -3.34 0.39 -5.46
C PRO A 34 -2.23 0.03 -4.45
N TYR A 35 -1.19 0.85 -4.33
CA TYR A 35 -0.10 0.56 -3.40
C TYR A 35 -0.57 0.63 -1.94
N HIS A 36 -1.33 1.67 -1.59
CA HIS A 36 -1.86 1.84 -0.23
C HIS A 36 -3.08 0.97 0.04
N GLN A 37 -3.75 0.47 -0.99
CA GLN A 37 -4.95 -0.37 -0.88
C GLN A 37 -4.68 -1.88 -0.87
N GLU A 38 -3.47 -2.33 -1.19
CA GLU A 38 -3.08 -3.75 -1.07
C GLU A 38 -3.36 -4.39 0.30
N PRO A 39 -3.06 -3.76 1.45
CA PRO A 39 -3.43 -4.35 2.75
C PRO A 39 -4.95 -4.48 2.94
N ILE A 40 -5.78 -3.69 2.24
CA ILE A 40 -7.23 -3.84 2.23
C ILE A 40 -7.59 -5.04 1.35
N GLN A 41 -7.14 -5.07 0.10
CA GLN A 41 -7.40 -6.16 -0.84
C GLN A 41 -7.04 -7.53 -0.27
N THR A 42 -5.86 -7.66 0.34
CA THR A 42 -5.39 -8.93 0.94
C THR A 42 -6.17 -9.33 2.17
N ALA A 43 -6.67 -8.37 2.96
CA ALA A 43 -7.58 -8.68 4.07
C ALA A 43 -8.90 -9.28 3.57
N PHE A 44 -9.40 -8.85 2.43
CA PHE A 44 -10.57 -9.50 1.80
C PHE A 44 -10.21 -10.81 1.08
N GLY A 45 -8.95 -11.26 1.13
CA GLY A 45 -8.48 -12.48 0.49
C GLY A 45 -8.14 -12.32 -1.00
N GLY A 46 -8.08 -11.09 -1.50
CA GLY A 46 -7.61 -10.79 -2.85
C GLY A 46 -6.09 -10.93 -2.99
N TYR A 47 -5.62 -11.09 -4.23
CA TYR A 47 -4.21 -11.17 -4.59
C TYR A 47 -4.00 -10.66 -6.01
N ILE A 48 -2.75 -10.34 -6.39
CA ILE A 48 -2.44 -9.90 -7.77
C ILE A 48 -2.12 -11.07 -8.69
N PHE A 49 -1.08 -11.84 -8.35
CA PHE A 49 -0.61 -12.99 -9.12
C PHE A 49 -0.52 -14.21 -8.22
N GLY A 50 -1.05 -15.34 -8.68
CA GLY A 50 -0.83 -16.62 -8.03
C GLY A 50 0.63 -17.04 -8.11
N GLN A 51 1.00 -18.04 -7.33
CA GLN A 51 2.35 -18.61 -7.33
C GLN A 51 2.33 -20.04 -7.87
N ASN A 52 3.38 -20.39 -8.62
CA ASN A 52 3.69 -21.77 -8.96
C ASN A 52 4.18 -22.53 -7.71
N ASP A 53 4.27 -23.87 -7.80
CA ASP A 53 4.74 -24.73 -6.71
C ASP A 53 6.15 -24.37 -6.20
N ASP A 54 6.97 -23.73 -7.03
CA ASP A 54 8.33 -23.27 -6.68
C ASP A 54 8.38 -21.87 -6.04
N GLY A 55 7.21 -21.25 -5.82
CA GLY A 55 7.06 -19.91 -5.24
C GLY A 55 7.27 -18.76 -6.23
N THR A 56 7.54 -19.03 -7.51
CA THR A 56 7.58 -17.99 -8.55
C THR A 56 6.18 -17.53 -8.91
N TYR A 57 6.02 -16.25 -9.28
CA TYR A 57 4.72 -15.73 -9.71
C TYR A 57 4.31 -16.30 -11.07
N ASN A 58 3.04 -16.72 -11.17
CA ASN A 58 2.39 -17.07 -12.42
C ASN A 58 1.69 -15.81 -12.99
N ALA A 59 2.25 -15.24 -14.04
CA ALA A 59 1.73 -14.03 -14.67
C ALA A 59 0.31 -14.20 -15.26
N CYS A 60 -0.16 -15.43 -15.47
CA CYS A 60 -1.48 -15.73 -16.03
C CYS A 60 -2.53 -16.10 -14.97
N ASP A 61 -2.11 -16.40 -13.74
CA ASP A 61 -3.01 -16.50 -12.61
C ASP A 61 -3.20 -15.10 -12.01
N VAL A 62 -3.99 -14.28 -12.69
CA VAL A 62 -4.31 -12.91 -12.24
C VAL A 62 -5.49 -12.96 -11.27
N GLY A 63 -5.30 -12.44 -10.06
CA GLY A 63 -6.28 -12.45 -8.97
C GLY A 63 -7.10 -11.18 -8.78
N LEU A 64 -6.95 -10.18 -9.68
CA LEU A 64 -7.69 -8.91 -9.60
C LEU A 64 -9.21 -9.06 -9.81
N ASP A 65 -9.67 -10.22 -10.28
CA ASP A 65 -11.07 -10.63 -10.39
C ASP A 65 -11.42 -11.86 -9.54
N SER A 66 -10.57 -12.19 -8.56
CA SER A 66 -10.87 -13.22 -7.55
C SER A 66 -12.06 -12.81 -6.66
N GLU A 67 -12.66 -13.80 -5.98
CA GLU A 67 -13.73 -13.54 -5.00
C GLU A 67 -13.33 -12.50 -3.96
N GLY A 68 -12.08 -12.55 -3.47
CA GLY A 68 -11.57 -11.59 -2.49
C GLY A 68 -11.36 -10.18 -3.06
N ALA A 69 -10.88 -10.07 -4.31
CA ALA A 69 -10.74 -8.76 -4.97
C ALA A 69 -12.12 -8.12 -5.25
N ILE A 70 -13.11 -8.91 -5.64
CA ILE A 70 -14.49 -8.44 -5.81
C ILE A 70 -15.10 -8.05 -4.46
N ALA A 71 -14.85 -8.82 -3.39
CA ALA A 71 -15.33 -8.48 -2.05
C ALA A 71 -14.73 -7.16 -1.53
N TYR A 72 -13.43 -6.94 -1.76
CA TYR A 72 -12.76 -5.68 -1.50
C TYR A 72 -13.42 -4.51 -2.24
N LEU A 73 -13.56 -4.60 -3.57
CA LEU A 73 -14.18 -3.53 -4.36
C LEU A 73 -15.66 -3.32 -3.98
N THR A 74 -16.35 -4.38 -3.56
CA THR A 74 -17.72 -4.30 -3.04
C THR A 74 -17.79 -3.53 -1.73
N TRP A 75 -16.82 -3.71 -0.83
CA TRP A 75 -16.72 -2.94 0.39
C TRP A 75 -16.48 -1.45 0.09
N VAL A 76 -15.56 -1.13 -0.83
CA VAL A 76 -15.31 0.25 -1.28
C VAL A 76 -16.57 0.87 -1.88
N ASP A 77 -17.25 0.17 -2.78
CA ASP A 77 -18.51 0.61 -3.40
C ASP A 77 -19.57 0.98 -2.36
N GLN A 78 -19.76 0.14 -1.36
CA GLN A 78 -20.73 0.40 -0.28
C GLN A 78 -20.31 1.59 0.59
N MET A 79 -19.03 1.69 0.96
CA MET A 79 -18.51 2.83 1.72
C MET A 79 -18.74 4.15 0.99
N VAL A 80 -18.60 4.18 -0.34
CA VAL A 80 -18.89 5.36 -1.16
C VAL A 80 -20.39 5.64 -1.26
N LYS A 81 -21.22 4.63 -1.53
CA LYS A 81 -22.70 4.78 -1.61
C LYS A 81 -23.30 5.30 -0.33
N ASP A 82 -22.78 4.84 0.81
CA ASP A 82 -23.21 5.27 2.13
C ASP A 82 -22.56 6.60 2.54
N GLY A 83 -21.72 7.19 1.68
CA GLY A 83 -21.05 8.46 1.86
C GLY A 83 -20.12 8.47 3.07
N LEU A 84 -19.43 7.35 3.31
CA LEU A 84 -18.40 7.15 4.33
C LEU A 84 -16.99 7.39 3.75
N LEU A 85 -16.84 7.21 2.44
CA LEU A 85 -15.67 7.59 1.64
C LEU A 85 -16.05 8.60 0.56
N SER A 86 -15.16 9.55 0.29
CA SER A 86 -15.32 10.51 -0.80
C SER A 86 -14.64 10.05 -2.08
N GLY A 87 -15.34 10.19 -3.21
CA GLY A 87 -14.86 9.91 -4.57
C GLY A 87 -13.74 10.82 -5.08
N ASP A 88 -13.38 11.88 -4.36
CA ASP A 88 -12.48 12.94 -4.84
C ASP A 88 -11.25 13.15 -3.93
N VAL A 89 -10.80 12.10 -3.26
CA VAL A 89 -9.63 12.16 -2.38
C VAL A 89 -8.40 11.69 -3.16
N ASP A 90 -7.54 12.63 -3.55
CA ASP A 90 -6.19 12.33 -4.05
C ASP A 90 -5.16 12.31 -2.91
N TRP A 91 -3.89 12.06 -3.24
CA TRP A 91 -2.79 12.01 -2.28
C TRP A 91 -2.73 13.25 -1.38
N GLU A 92 -2.77 14.44 -1.97
CA GLU A 92 -2.66 15.69 -1.22
C GLU A 92 -3.89 15.94 -0.35
N THR A 93 -5.07 15.66 -0.88
CA THR A 93 -6.34 15.79 -0.15
C THR A 93 -6.38 14.84 1.05
N ALA A 94 -5.97 13.58 0.90
CA ALA A 94 -5.91 12.62 2.01
C ALA A 94 -5.01 13.12 3.15
N HIS A 95 -3.82 13.63 2.82
CA HIS A 95 -2.90 14.16 3.82
C HIS A 95 -3.45 15.42 4.48
N VAL A 96 -4.05 16.35 3.72
CA VAL A 96 -4.69 17.54 4.30
C VAL A 96 -5.85 17.16 5.23
N LEU A 97 -6.67 16.18 4.85
CA LEU A 97 -7.77 15.70 5.69
C LEU A 97 -7.25 15.16 7.03
N TYR A 98 -6.23 14.31 7.00
CA TYR A 98 -5.58 13.82 8.21
C TYR A 98 -4.95 14.96 9.00
N GLU A 99 -4.27 15.89 8.31
CA GLU A 99 -3.50 16.95 8.93
C GLU A 99 -4.34 17.96 9.69
N THR A 100 -5.51 18.24 9.15
CA THR A 100 -6.47 19.18 9.73
C THR A 100 -7.37 18.52 10.77
N GLY A 101 -7.19 17.21 11.01
CA GLY A 101 -8.07 16.42 11.88
C GLY A 101 -9.45 16.18 11.29
N ALA A 102 -9.64 16.43 9.99
CA ALA A 102 -10.88 16.14 9.27
C ALA A 102 -11.02 14.64 8.92
N ALA A 103 -9.93 13.87 9.03
CA ALA A 103 -9.94 12.41 9.06
C ALA A 103 -9.12 11.89 10.25
N ALA A 104 -9.56 10.76 10.83
CA ALA A 104 -8.92 10.16 11.99
C ALA A 104 -7.76 9.23 11.63
N CYS A 105 -7.82 8.61 10.44
CA CYS A 105 -6.87 7.60 10.00
C CYS A 105 -6.41 7.85 8.56
N ILE A 106 -5.16 7.51 8.25
CA ILE A 106 -4.59 7.48 6.91
C ILE A 106 -3.68 6.24 6.78
N ILE A 107 -3.72 5.55 5.64
CA ILE A 107 -2.70 4.54 5.29
C ILE A 107 -1.60 5.26 4.51
N THR A 108 -0.37 5.21 5.02
CA THR A 108 0.81 5.84 4.38
C THR A 108 2.09 5.12 4.79
N GLY A 109 3.24 5.59 4.28
CA GLY A 109 4.55 5.05 4.60
C GLY A 109 5.47 6.05 5.32
N PRO A 110 6.72 5.64 5.62
CA PRO A 110 7.68 6.45 6.37
C PRO A 110 7.99 7.82 5.74
N TRP A 111 7.79 7.96 4.43
CA TRP A 111 8.01 9.20 3.69
C TRP A 111 7.05 10.33 4.07
N ALA A 112 5.91 10.03 4.69
CA ALA A 112 4.94 11.05 5.15
C ALA A 112 5.22 11.56 6.57
N LEU A 113 6.11 10.92 7.34
CA LEU A 113 6.33 11.26 8.75
C LEU A 113 6.79 12.71 8.95
N ASP A 114 7.75 13.17 8.14
CA ASP A 114 8.26 14.55 8.25
C ASP A 114 7.13 15.58 8.13
N ARG A 115 6.13 15.27 7.29
CA ARG A 115 4.96 16.11 7.06
C ARG A 115 4.11 16.22 8.33
N PHE A 116 3.81 15.10 8.98
CA PHE A 116 3.01 15.06 10.21
C PHE A 116 3.74 15.65 11.42
N GLN A 117 5.04 15.36 11.55
CA GLN A 117 5.90 15.90 12.60
C GLN A 117 6.03 17.42 12.48
N THR A 118 6.24 17.94 11.27
CA THR A 118 6.31 19.39 11.02
C THR A 118 4.99 20.09 11.31
N ALA A 119 3.86 19.43 10.99
CA ALA A 119 2.53 19.93 11.31
C ALA A 119 2.18 19.85 12.81
N GLY A 120 3.00 19.17 13.63
CA GLY A 120 2.81 19.04 15.07
C GLY A 120 1.63 18.16 15.46
N ILE A 121 1.29 17.19 14.62
CA ILE A 121 0.09 16.37 14.77
C ILE A 121 0.41 15.14 15.62
N PRO A 122 -0.35 14.86 16.69
CA PRO A 122 -0.19 13.61 17.41
C PRO A 122 -0.69 12.44 16.55
N TYR A 123 0.15 11.44 16.35
CA TYR A 123 -0.19 10.21 15.63
C TYR A 123 0.19 8.97 16.43
N ALA A 124 -0.42 7.85 16.04
CA ALA A 124 -0.09 6.52 16.54
C ALA A 124 -0.17 5.53 15.37
N PHE A 125 0.64 4.47 15.45
CA PHE A 125 0.61 3.38 14.48
C PHE A 125 -0.33 2.29 14.94
N TYR A 126 -1.06 1.73 13.99
CA TYR A 126 -1.94 0.60 14.23
C TYR A 126 -1.68 -0.49 13.20
N PRO A 127 -1.80 -1.77 13.58
CA PRO A 127 -1.77 -2.84 12.61
C PRO A 127 -2.92 -2.67 11.61
N PHE A 128 -2.72 -3.14 10.39
CA PHE A 128 -3.81 -3.19 9.42
C PHE A 128 -4.95 -4.08 9.95
N PRO A 129 -6.23 -3.66 9.78
CA PRO A 129 -7.37 -4.49 10.17
C PRO A 129 -7.40 -5.82 9.40
N THR A 130 -8.02 -6.83 10.02
CA THR A 130 -8.26 -8.13 9.39
C THR A 130 -9.65 -8.18 8.75
N GLN A 131 -9.90 -9.14 7.87
CA GLN A 131 -11.25 -9.41 7.40
C GLN A 131 -11.42 -10.91 7.18
N ASP A 132 -12.52 -11.47 7.72
CA ASP A 132 -12.86 -12.90 7.61
C ASP A 132 -11.72 -13.88 7.97
N GLY A 133 -10.87 -13.48 8.93
CA GLY A 133 -9.72 -14.25 9.39
C GLY A 133 -8.46 -14.13 8.53
N ASN A 134 -8.51 -13.41 7.40
CA ASN A 134 -7.33 -13.10 6.60
C ASN A 134 -6.57 -11.93 7.22
N GLN A 135 -5.25 -12.08 7.23
CA GLN A 135 -4.33 -11.03 7.65
C GLN A 135 -4.07 -10.07 6.48
N ALA A 136 -4.26 -8.78 6.72
CA ALA A 136 -3.82 -7.74 5.80
C ALA A 136 -2.29 -7.82 5.58
N SER A 137 -1.89 -7.78 4.32
CA SER A 137 -0.49 -7.88 3.89
C SER A 137 -0.14 -6.73 2.96
N PRO A 138 0.51 -5.66 3.44
CA PRO A 138 0.96 -4.58 2.57
C PRO A 138 2.12 -5.02 1.65
N PHE A 139 2.36 -4.27 0.57
CA PHE A 139 3.61 -4.43 -0.16
C PHE A 139 4.82 -4.04 0.68
N VAL A 140 5.82 -4.90 0.68
CA VAL A 140 7.16 -4.58 1.16
C VAL A 140 8.02 -4.18 -0.04
N GLY A 141 8.29 -2.88 -0.15
CA GLY A 141 9.21 -2.32 -1.12
C GLY A 141 10.62 -2.22 -0.55
N VAL A 142 11.61 -2.85 -1.20
CA VAL A 142 13.02 -2.73 -0.82
C VAL A 142 13.74 -1.89 -1.87
N GLN A 143 14.18 -0.70 -1.46
CA GLN A 143 14.99 0.15 -2.32
C GLN A 143 16.42 -0.40 -2.40
N GLY A 144 16.98 -0.41 -3.61
CA GLY A 144 18.31 -0.93 -3.87
C GLY A 144 18.94 -0.32 -5.11
N PHE A 145 20.20 -0.69 -5.35
CA PHE A 145 20.99 -0.21 -6.46
C PHE A 145 21.16 -1.32 -7.50
N MET A 146 21.00 -0.99 -8.77
CA MET A 146 21.21 -1.90 -9.90
C MET A 146 22.37 -1.37 -10.75
N ILE A 147 23.28 -2.26 -11.18
CA ILE A 147 24.36 -1.91 -12.12
C ILE A 147 23.87 -2.18 -13.53
N ASN A 148 23.89 -1.15 -14.39
CA ASN A 148 23.54 -1.30 -15.80
C ASN A 148 24.46 -2.32 -16.49
N SER A 149 23.87 -3.34 -17.12
CA SER A 149 24.58 -4.41 -17.84
C SER A 149 25.39 -3.90 -19.03
N PHE A 150 25.13 -2.70 -19.54
CA PHE A 150 25.86 -2.05 -20.62
C PHE A 150 26.93 -1.05 -20.14
N SER A 151 27.08 -0.82 -18.82
CA SER A 151 28.09 0.11 -18.31
C SER A 151 29.51 -0.38 -18.59
N ASP A 152 30.41 0.51 -19.00
CA ASP A 152 31.85 0.21 -19.10
C ASP A 152 32.54 0.16 -17.73
N ASN A 153 31.89 0.68 -16.69
CA ASN A 153 32.47 0.87 -15.35
C ASN A 153 31.94 -0.13 -14.29
N LYS A 154 31.57 -1.36 -14.68
CA LYS A 154 30.90 -2.33 -13.78
C LYS A 154 31.68 -2.62 -12.50
N VAL A 155 32.99 -2.86 -12.62
CA VAL A 155 33.85 -3.19 -11.48
C VAL A 155 33.93 -2.02 -10.50
N LEU A 156 34.07 -0.79 -11.02
CA LEU A 156 34.09 0.41 -10.20
C LEU A 156 32.74 0.65 -9.52
N ALA A 157 31.63 0.50 -10.25
CA ALA A 157 30.30 0.64 -9.69
C ALA A 157 30.03 -0.41 -8.59
N GLN A 158 30.46 -1.66 -8.80
CA GLN A 158 30.36 -2.70 -7.79
C GLN A 158 31.17 -2.36 -6.54
N SER A 159 32.44 -1.99 -6.69
CA SER A 159 33.29 -1.57 -5.57
C SER A 159 32.71 -0.36 -4.83
N PHE A 160 32.20 0.65 -5.55
CA PHE A 160 31.52 1.78 -4.92
C PHE A 160 30.30 1.33 -4.09
N LEU A 161 29.46 0.44 -4.62
CA LEU A 161 28.29 -0.07 -3.91
C LEU A 161 28.67 -0.94 -2.71
N THR A 162 29.67 -1.81 -2.82
CA THR A 162 30.04 -2.75 -1.75
C THR A 162 30.96 -2.14 -0.70
N ASP A 163 31.88 -1.28 -1.11
CA ASP A 163 32.99 -0.84 -0.25
C ASP A 163 32.74 0.56 0.34
N TYR A 164 31.85 1.34 -0.28
CA TYR A 164 31.46 2.67 0.22
C TYR A 164 29.99 2.72 0.62
N VAL A 165 29.06 2.36 -0.27
CA VAL A 165 27.62 2.51 0.01
C VAL A 165 27.15 1.52 1.08
N ALA A 166 27.54 0.25 1.00
CA ALA A 166 27.21 -0.78 2.00
C ALA A 166 28.07 -0.69 3.28
N THR A 167 28.28 0.53 3.78
CA THR A 167 28.90 0.81 5.07
C THR A 167 27.85 1.30 6.06
N GLN A 168 28.13 1.11 7.35
CA GLN A 168 27.20 1.52 8.42
C GLN A 168 26.92 3.03 8.34
N ASP A 169 27.95 3.86 8.29
CA ASP A 169 27.81 5.33 8.24
C ASP A 169 26.93 5.81 7.07
N VAL A 170 27.11 5.25 5.87
CA VAL A 170 26.31 5.65 4.69
C VAL A 170 24.86 5.16 4.81
N MET A 171 24.65 3.94 5.29
CA MET A 171 23.29 3.39 5.48
C MET A 171 22.53 4.11 6.60
N GLU A 172 23.21 4.48 7.69
CA GLU A 172 22.65 5.33 8.75
C GLU A 172 22.32 6.73 8.22
N THR A 173 23.13 7.28 7.31
CA THR A 173 22.84 8.56 6.65
C THR A 173 21.59 8.47 5.75
N PHE A 174 21.42 7.37 4.99
CA PHE A 174 20.18 7.15 4.23
C PHE A 174 18.95 7.05 5.13
N TYR A 175 19.06 6.40 6.29
CA TYR A 175 17.98 6.38 7.26
C TYR A 175 17.65 7.78 7.78
N ALA A 176 18.66 8.51 8.28
CA ALA A 176 18.46 9.84 8.86
C ALA A 176 17.88 10.88 7.88
N THR A 177 18.04 10.66 6.57
CA THR A 177 17.51 11.57 5.54
C THR A 177 16.17 11.15 4.96
N GLY A 178 15.79 9.88 5.07
CA GLY A 178 14.63 9.33 4.37
C GLY A 178 13.62 8.60 5.24
N ASN A 179 13.89 8.45 6.55
CA ASN A 179 13.08 7.72 7.53
C ASN A 179 12.74 6.27 7.18
N ARG A 180 13.39 5.69 6.16
CA ARG A 180 13.12 4.32 5.71
C ARG A 180 13.87 3.31 6.56
N PRO A 181 13.19 2.33 7.20
CA PRO A 181 13.86 1.29 7.97
C PRO A 181 15.00 0.61 7.20
N PRO A 182 16.23 0.55 7.74
CA PRO A 182 17.37 -0.03 7.03
C PRO A 182 17.21 -1.54 6.75
N ALA A 183 17.40 -1.92 5.49
CA ALA A 183 17.61 -3.32 5.10
C ALA A 183 19.00 -3.82 5.54
N PHE A 184 20.00 -2.93 5.59
CA PHE A 184 21.37 -3.25 6.00
C PHE A 184 21.44 -3.51 7.52
N LEU A 185 21.66 -4.77 7.90
CA LEU A 185 21.58 -5.23 9.30
C LEU A 185 22.41 -4.39 10.29
N PRO A 186 23.67 -4.02 9.99
CA PRO A 186 24.47 -3.22 10.92
C PRO A 186 23.87 -1.84 11.23
N ALA A 187 23.10 -1.25 10.31
CA ALA A 187 22.48 0.06 10.50
C ALA A 187 21.11 -0.01 11.20
N ARG A 188 20.60 -1.19 11.57
CA ARG A 188 19.28 -1.28 12.25
C ARG A 188 19.29 -0.73 13.68
N GLY A 189 20.47 -0.56 14.28
CA GLY A 189 20.60 -0.05 15.65
C GLY A 189 20.15 1.40 15.83
N VAL A 190 20.06 2.19 14.75
CA VAL A 190 19.65 3.61 14.80
C VAL A 190 18.15 3.82 14.62
N MET A 191 17.35 2.77 14.38
CA MET A 191 15.91 2.92 14.21
C MET A 191 15.25 3.46 15.48
N ASP A 192 14.55 4.57 15.33
CA ASP A 192 13.61 5.09 16.32
C ASP A 192 12.33 4.25 16.39
N ASP A 193 11.39 4.66 17.24
CA ASP A 193 10.17 3.90 17.48
C ASP A 193 9.20 3.95 16.29
N ASP A 194 9.18 5.06 15.55
CA ASP A 194 8.39 5.20 14.33
C ASP A 194 8.90 4.22 13.24
N ALA A 195 10.21 4.16 13.02
CA ALA A 195 10.82 3.24 12.07
C ALA A 195 10.60 1.77 12.47
N LYS A 196 10.62 1.44 13.77
CA LYS A 196 10.28 0.10 14.26
C LYS A 196 8.82 -0.24 13.99
N ALA A 197 7.88 0.70 14.19
CA ALA A 197 6.47 0.48 13.89
C ALA A 197 6.24 0.16 12.40
N PHE A 198 6.93 0.86 11.49
CA PHE A 198 6.89 0.51 10.06
C PHE A 198 7.54 -0.84 9.76
N ALA A 199 8.63 -1.19 10.45
CA ALA A 199 9.26 -2.50 10.29
C ALA A 199 8.35 -3.65 10.79
N GLU A 200 7.55 -3.42 11.84
CA GLU A 200 6.53 -4.36 12.32
C GLU A 200 5.40 -4.53 11.31
N ALA A 201 4.90 -3.44 10.71
CA ALA A 201 3.91 -3.51 9.63
C ALA A 201 4.45 -4.25 8.40
N ALA A 202 5.72 -4.04 8.06
CA ALA A 202 6.38 -4.75 6.95
C ALA A 202 6.56 -6.25 7.23
N ALA A 203 6.60 -6.69 8.50
CA ALA A 203 6.76 -8.10 8.86
C ALA A 203 5.54 -8.96 8.50
N THR A 204 4.36 -8.34 8.34
CA THR A 204 3.13 -9.01 7.86
C THR A 204 2.90 -8.79 6.36
N GLY A 205 3.74 -7.97 5.73
CA GLY A 205 3.70 -7.69 4.31
C GLY A 205 4.36 -8.78 3.46
N HIS A 206 4.20 -8.66 2.15
CA HIS A 206 4.84 -9.52 1.18
C HIS A 206 5.65 -8.71 0.16
N PRO A 207 6.74 -9.26 -0.40
CA PRO A 207 7.49 -8.57 -1.43
C PRO A 207 6.61 -8.27 -2.64
N MET A 208 6.69 -7.05 -3.15
CA MET A 208 6.02 -6.68 -4.40
C MET A 208 6.42 -7.63 -5.54
N PRO A 209 5.47 -8.13 -6.36
CA PRO A 209 5.79 -9.03 -7.47
C PRO A 209 6.82 -8.44 -8.43
N ALA A 210 7.99 -9.08 -8.51
CA ALA A 210 9.13 -8.64 -9.33
C ALA A 210 9.11 -9.26 -10.74
N ILE A 211 7.94 -9.28 -11.39
CA ILE A 211 7.77 -9.79 -12.77
C ILE A 211 7.33 -8.66 -13.71
N PRO A 212 7.67 -8.71 -15.03
CA PRO A 212 7.33 -7.65 -15.97
C PRO A 212 5.83 -7.31 -16.05
N ALA A 213 4.95 -8.30 -15.84
CA ALA A 213 3.50 -8.13 -15.87
C ALA A 213 2.99 -7.15 -14.81
N MET A 214 3.73 -6.94 -13.72
CA MET A 214 3.37 -5.98 -12.67
C MET A 214 3.27 -4.54 -13.20
N ASN A 215 3.95 -4.21 -14.31
CA ASN A 215 3.87 -2.88 -14.92
C ASN A 215 2.44 -2.52 -15.38
N ALA A 216 1.66 -3.50 -15.83
CA ALA A 216 0.27 -3.28 -16.26
C ALA A 216 -0.71 -3.26 -15.08
N VAL A 217 -0.35 -3.89 -13.96
CA VAL A 217 -1.22 -4.01 -12.78
C VAL A 217 -1.55 -2.65 -12.19
N TRP A 218 -0.55 -1.77 -12.04
CA TRP A 218 -0.74 -0.47 -11.37
C TRP A 218 -1.84 0.37 -12.01
N SER A 219 -1.82 0.49 -13.33
CA SER A 219 -2.85 1.25 -14.05
C SER A 219 -4.19 0.50 -14.07
N ALA A 220 -4.18 -0.80 -14.40
CA ALA A 220 -5.41 -1.57 -14.54
C ALA A 220 -6.20 -1.65 -13.22
N TRP A 221 -5.49 -1.92 -12.12
CA TRP A 221 -6.08 -1.98 -10.78
C TRP A 221 -6.47 -0.58 -10.27
N GLY A 222 -5.63 0.43 -10.50
CA GLY A 222 -5.95 1.82 -10.16
C GLY A 222 -7.23 2.30 -10.84
N ASP A 223 -7.39 2.02 -12.13
CA ASP A 223 -8.59 2.35 -12.90
C ASP A 223 -9.83 1.60 -12.36
N ALA A 224 -9.70 0.33 -11.97
CA ALA A 224 -10.80 -0.40 -11.34
C ALA A 224 -11.24 0.24 -10.01
N ILE A 225 -10.29 0.54 -9.12
CA ILE A 225 -10.56 1.26 -7.87
C ILE A 225 -11.26 2.59 -8.18
N LYS A 226 -10.70 3.37 -9.10
CA LYS A 226 -11.21 4.69 -9.48
C LYS A 226 -12.65 4.63 -9.99
N THR A 227 -12.96 3.69 -10.87
CA THR A 227 -14.30 3.56 -11.46
C THR A 227 -15.34 3.13 -10.42
N VAL A 228 -14.96 2.31 -9.44
CA VAL A 228 -15.81 1.99 -8.28
C VAL A 228 -16.01 3.21 -7.38
N PHE A 229 -14.94 3.96 -7.06
CA PHE A 229 -15.03 5.21 -6.30
C PHE A 229 -15.94 6.25 -6.98
N LEU A 230 -15.88 6.33 -8.31
CA LEU A 230 -16.71 7.23 -9.11
C LEU A 230 -18.10 6.67 -9.41
N GLN A 231 -18.42 5.46 -8.93
CA GLN A 231 -19.70 4.80 -9.13
C GLN A 231 -20.07 4.64 -10.62
N SER A 232 -19.04 4.49 -11.48
CA SER A 232 -19.18 4.41 -12.93
C SER A 232 -19.10 2.98 -13.48
N ALA A 233 -18.78 2.00 -12.64
CA ALA A 233 -18.78 0.56 -12.94
C ALA A 233 -19.16 -0.22 -11.67
N THR A 234 -19.73 -1.42 -11.81
CA THR A 234 -19.89 -2.30 -10.65
C THR A 234 -18.54 -2.89 -10.22
N PRO A 235 -18.40 -3.37 -8.96
CA PRO A 235 -17.20 -4.07 -8.50
C PRO A 235 -16.77 -5.20 -9.45
N GLU A 236 -17.71 -6.02 -9.94
CA GLU A 236 -17.43 -7.14 -10.84
C GLU A 236 -16.95 -6.68 -12.22
N GLU A 237 -17.57 -5.63 -12.77
CA GLU A 237 -17.17 -5.06 -14.07
C GLU A 237 -15.77 -4.46 -14.00
N ALA A 238 -15.49 -3.70 -12.94
CA ALA A 238 -14.18 -3.08 -12.69
C ALA A 238 -13.09 -4.15 -12.50
N ALA A 239 -13.35 -5.15 -11.66
CA ALA A 239 -12.44 -6.27 -11.40
C ALA A 239 -12.12 -7.05 -12.67
N ALA A 240 -13.15 -7.44 -13.43
CA ALA A 240 -13.00 -8.18 -14.68
C ALA A 240 -12.20 -7.38 -15.73
N SER A 241 -12.46 -6.07 -15.83
CA SER A 241 -11.70 -5.20 -16.73
C SER A 241 -10.22 -5.13 -16.35
N ALA A 242 -9.90 -4.93 -15.06
CA ALA A 242 -8.52 -4.89 -14.60
C ALA A 242 -7.78 -6.21 -14.86
N ALA A 243 -8.40 -7.33 -14.50
CA ALA A 243 -7.81 -8.64 -14.69
C ALA A 243 -7.59 -8.96 -16.18
N ALA A 244 -8.54 -8.60 -17.06
CA ALA A 244 -8.39 -8.76 -18.50
C ALA A 244 -7.21 -7.96 -19.07
N GLN A 245 -7.06 -6.70 -18.68
CA GLN A 245 -5.94 -5.85 -19.11
C GLN A 245 -4.58 -6.43 -18.70
N VAL A 246 -4.47 -6.94 -17.48
CA VAL A 246 -3.23 -7.57 -16.99
C VAL A 246 -2.94 -8.88 -17.72
N ARG A 247 -3.95 -9.73 -17.94
CA ARG A 247 -3.79 -10.98 -18.71
C ARG A 247 -3.38 -10.71 -20.16
N GLU A 248 -3.95 -9.68 -20.79
CA GLU A 248 -3.57 -9.26 -22.14
C GLU A 248 -2.12 -8.75 -22.18
N ALA A 249 -1.73 -7.88 -21.24
CA ALA A 249 -0.36 -7.38 -21.14
C ALA A 249 0.66 -8.48 -20.84
N ALA A 250 0.25 -9.53 -20.11
CA ALA A 250 1.04 -10.72 -19.84
C ALA A 250 1.04 -11.75 -20.99
N ALA A 251 0.27 -11.50 -22.07
CA ALA A 251 0.09 -12.40 -23.21
C ALA A 251 -0.44 -13.79 -22.84
N CYS A 252 -1.33 -13.85 -21.86
CA CYS A 252 -1.99 -15.08 -21.42
C CYS A 252 -3.08 -15.50 -22.43
N GLN A 253 -3.06 -16.78 -22.81
CA GLN A 253 -3.99 -17.38 -23.78
C GLN A 253 -5.17 -18.06 -23.08
#